data_AF-A0A959I3T2-F1
#
_entry.id   AF-A0A959I3T2-F1
#
_cell.length_a   1.000
_cell.length_b   1.000
_cell.length_c   1.000
_cell.angle_alpha   90.00
_cell.angle_beta   90.00
_cell.angle_gamma   90.00
#
_symmetry.space_group_name_H-M   'P 1'
#
loop_
_entity.id
_entity.type
_entity.pdbx_description
1 polymer ?
#
loop_
_entity_poly.entity_id
_entity_poly.type
_entity_poly.pdbx_seq_one_letter_code
_entity_poly.pdbx_strand_id
1 'polypeptide(L)'
;MHQYPTCSFILLFLYLPFLGAAQLSIPRLAELDVQHYTFQLELSDETDQISALASIRIKYLKPVSSFTLDLVEQGPDGKGMKVLSVTELDQPVDYSQEGETLLISPRPAALAGEERTYQIRYQGIPADGLIIARNKYGDRTFFGDNWPNRAHHWLPCVD
;
A
#
# COMPACT_ATOMS: atom_id res chain seq x y z
N MET A 1 -37.54 18.75 -64.98
CA MET A 1 -36.64 19.39 -64.00
C MET A 1 -37.23 19.18 -62.62
N HIS A 2 -36.73 18.21 -61.85
CA HIS A 2 -37.03 18.09 -60.42
C HIS A 2 -35.69 17.93 -59.69
N GLN A 3 -35.31 18.99 -58.98
CA GLN A 3 -34.15 19.06 -58.10
C GLN A 3 -34.59 18.67 -56.68
N TYR A 4 -33.89 17.74 -56.04
CA TYR A 4 -34.03 17.47 -54.60
C TYR A 4 -33.24 18.52 -53.81
N PRO A 5 -33.75 19.08 -52.70
CA PRO A 5 -32.92 19.80 -51.77
C PRO A 5 -32.33 18.87 -50.70
N THR A 6 -31.08 19.19 -50.43
CA THR A 6 -30.05 18.55 -49.62
C THR A 6 -30.34 18.49 -48.12
N CYS A 7 -29.96 17.35 -47.55
CA CYS A 7 -29.70 17.13 -46.13
C CYS A 7 -28.61 18.10 -45.62
N SER A 8 -28.87 18.81 -44.51
CA SER A 8 -27.82 19.47 -43.74
C SER A 8 -28.21 19.45 -42.26
N PHE A 9 -27.84 18.37 -41.58
CA PHE A 9 -27.85 18.32 -40.12
C PHE A 9 -26.59 19.04 -39.63
N ILE A 10 -26.77 20.22 -39.07
CA ILE A 10 -25.72 21.00 -38.42
C ILE A 10 -25.29 20.25 -37.15
N LEU A 11 -24.07 19.72 -37.17
CA LEU A 11 -23.41 19.09 -36.03
C LEU A 11 -22.92 20.19 -35.08
N LEU A 12 -23.72 20.49 -34.04
CA LEU A 12 -23.33 21.38 -32.95
C LEU A 12 -22.65 20.55 -31.84
N PHE A 13 -21.37 20.21 -32.01
CA PHE A 13 -20.51 19.69 -30.93
C PHE A 13 -19.62 20.84 -30.44
N LEU A 14 -20.22 21.76 -29.69
CA LEU A 14 -19.51 22.78 -28.91
C LEU A 14 -19.80 22.50 -27.42
N TYR A 15 -18.77 22.67 -26.60
CA TYR A 15 -18.68 22.48 -25.15
C TYR A 15 -18.19 21.12 -24.65
N LEU A 16 -16.86 20.94 -24.70
CA LEU A 16 -16.11 20.31 -23.60
C LEU A 16 -14.62 20.67 -23.68
N PRO A 17 -14.18 21.86 -23.24
CA PRO A 17 -12.79 22.05 -22.87
C PRO A 17 -12.61 21.77 -21.38
N PHE A 18 -11.63 20.92 -21.07
CA PHE A 18 -10.96 20.77 -19.77
C PHE A 18 -11.69 20.01 -18.64
N LEU A 19 -11.96 18.72 -18.89
CA LEU A 19 -11.74 17.70 -17.86
C LEU A 19 -10.24 17.39 -17.81
N GLY A 20 -9.46 18.23 -17.14
CA GLY A 20 -8.00 18.19 -17.21
C GLY A 20 -7.30 18.48 -15.89
N ALA A 21 -7.83 17.96 -14.79
CA ALA A 21 -7.11 17.92 -13.51
C ALA A 21 -7.66 16.75 -12.67
N ALA A 22 -7.48 15.52 -13.17
CA ALA A 22 -7.83 14.33 -12.41
C ALA A 22 -6.73 13.28 -12.60
N GLN A 23 -5.54 13.59 -12.11
CA GLN A 23 -4.63 12.56 -11.63
C GLN A 23 -4.22 12.98 -10.23
N LEU A 24 -4.74 12.30 -9.22
CA LEU A 24 -4.20 12.41 -7.87
C LEU A 24 -2.75 11.89 -7.96
N SER A 25 -1.78 12.79 -8.12
CA SER A 25 -0.39 12.40 -8.10
C SER A 25 -0.05 12.08 -6.65
N ILE A 26 -0.02 10.79 -6.29
CA ILE A 26 0.49 10.35 -4.99
C ILE A 26 1.98 10.66 -4.98
N PRO A 27 2.48 11.65 -4.20
CA PRO A 27 3.83 12.18 -4.38
C PRO A 27 4.93 11.13 -4.21
N ARG A 28 4.76 10.19 -3.27
CA ARG A 28 5.67 9.05 -3.05
C ARG A 28 5.82 8.14 -4.28
N LEU A 29 4.81 8.02 -5.14
CA LEU A 29 4.91 7.22 -6.38
C LEU A 29 5.77 7.90 -7.45
N ALA A 30 6.04 9.20 -7.31
CA ALA A 30 7.00 9.88 -8.18
C ALA A 30 8.46 9.67 -7.74
N GLU A 31 8.67 9.05 -6.58
CA GLU A 31 9.98 8.81 -5.97
C GLU A 31 10.31 7.33 -5.88
N LEU A 32 9.30 6.48 -5.71
CA LEU A 32 9.42 5.05 -5.44
C LEU A 32 8.61 4.25 -6.44
N ASP A 33 9.20 3.14 -6.88
CA ASP A 33 8.54 2.13 -7.68
C ASP A 33 8.70 0.78 -6.98
N VAL A 34 7.67 0.37 -6.23
CA VAL A 34 7.70 -0.88 -5.45
C VAL A 34 7.53 -2.06 -6.40
N GLN A 35 8.60 -2.85 -6.56
CA GLN A 35 8.67 -3.94 -7.52
C GLN A 35 8.06 -5.24 -7.00
N HIS A 36 8.17 -5.48 -5.69
CA HIS A 36 7.78 -6.77 -5.14
C HIS A 36 7.51 -6.71 -3.64
N TYR A 37 6.52 -7.48 -3.23
CA TYR A 37 6.23 -7.77 -1.83
C TYR A 37 6.29 -9.28 -1.63
N THR A 38 6.94 -9.71 -0.55
CA THR A 38 6.81 -11.07 -0.01
C THR A 38 6.34 -10.95 1.42
N PHE A 39 5.22 -11.60 1.76
CA PHE A 39 4.70 -11.65 3.12
C PHE A 39 4.76 -13.07 3.64
N GLN A 40 5.50 -13.27 4.73
CA GLN A 40 5.50 -14.51 5.51
C GLN A 40 4.66 -14.25 6.75
N LEU A 41 3.53 -14.95 6.87
CA LEU A 41 2.55 -14.73 7.92
C LEU A 41 2.44 -15.98 8.79
N GLU A 42 2.43 -15.77 10.10
CA GLU A 42 2.11 -16.77 11.11
C GLU A 42 0.75 -16.44 11.70
N LEU A 43 -0.18 -17.40 11.61
CA LEU A 43 -1.56 -17.29 12.04
C LEU A 43 -1.85 -18.36 13.11
N SER A 44 -2.83 -18.12 13.97
CA SER A 44 -3.21 -19.05 15.03
C SER A 44 -4.73 -19.22 15.12
N ASP A 45 -5.15 -20.47 15.36
CA ASP A 45 -6.56 -20.76 15.61
C ASP A 45 -7.04 -20.31 17.00
N GLU A 46 -6.10 -19.94 17.88
CA GLU A 46 -6.37 -19.57 19.27
C GLU A 46 -6.50 -18.05 19.48
N THR A 47 -5.91 -17.25 18.58
CA THR A 47 -5.80 -15.79 18.76
C THR A 47 -5.83 -15.04 17.43
N ASP A 48 -6.37 -13.82 17.43
CA ASP A 48 -6.39 -12.89 16.28
C ASP A 48 -5.02 -12.22 16.05
N GLN A 49 -4.07 -12.43 16.97
CA GLN A 49 -2.70 -11.99 16.84
C GLN A 49 -2.01 -12.67 15.66
N ILE A 50 -1.40 -11.88 14.78
CA ILE A 50 -0.52 -12.34 13.71
C ILE A 50 0.92 -11.91 13.98
N SER A 51 1.86 -12.71 13.51
CA SER A 51 3.29 -12.36 13.41
C SER A 51 3.72 -12.45 11.96
N ALA A 52 4.55 -11.53 11.50
CA ALA A 52 4.86 -11.42 10.09
C ALA A 52 6.26 -10.91 9.80
N LEU A 53 6.78 -11.34 8.65
CA LEU A 53 7.96 -10.79 7.99
C LEU A 53 7.56 -10.35 6.58
N ALA A 54 7.58 -9.04 6.34
CA ALA A 54 7.45 -8.47 5.01
C ALA A 54 8.85 -8.24 4.40
N SER A 55 9.05 -8.64 3.16
CA SER A 55 10.19 -8.25 2.34
C SER A 55 9.70 -7.40 1.18
N ILE A 56 10.18 -6.16 1.09
CA ILE A 56 9.69 -5.17 0.14
C ILE A 56 10.84 -4.68 -0.71
N ARG A 57 10.79 -4.96 -2.01
CA ARG A 57 11.79 -4.53 -2.98
C ARG A 57 11.31 -3.26 -3.67
N ILE A 58 12.12 -2.20 -3.57
CA ILE A 58 11.80 -0.86 -4.06
C ILE A 58 12.89 -0.41 -5.01
N LYS A 59 12.48 0.07 -6.19
CA LYS A 59 13.34 0.84 -7.09
C LYS A 59 13.14 2.33 -6.81
N TYR A 60 14.24 3.04 -6.57
CA TYR A 60 14.22 4.48 -6.34
C TYR A 60 14.28 5.23 -7.66
N LEU A 61 13.31 6.10 -7.93
CA LEU A 61 13.24 6.93 -9.13
C LEU A 61 13.99 8.25 -8.95
N LYS A 62 14.20 8.67 -7.71
CA LYS A 62 14.93 9.88 -7.30
C LYS A 62 15.81 9.58 -6.09
N PRO A 63 16.78 10.46 -5.75
CA PRO A 63 17.47 10.36 -4.47
C PRO A 63 16.50 10.56 -3.31
N VAL A 64 16.55 9.68 -2.31
CA VAL A 64 15.60 9.66 -1.18
C VAL A 64 16.35 9.38 0.12
N SER A 65 16.19 10.26 1.12
CA SER A 65 16.75 10.07 2.47
C SER A 65 15.81 9.30 3.40
N SER A 66 14.51 9.30 3.10
CA SER A 66 13.50 8.57 3.85
C SER A 66 12.25 8.38 2.99
N PHE A 67 11.53 7.28 3.21
CA PHE A 67 10.27 6.99 2.54
C PHE A 67 9.25 6.42 3.50
N THR A 68 7.98 6.45 3.12
CA THR A 68 6.90 5.92 3.95
C THR A 68 6.23 4.73 3.30
N LEU A 69 5.80 3.80 4.15
CA LEU A 69 4.81 2.77 3.88
C LEU A 69 3.60 3.04 4.76
N ASP A 70 2.43 2.67 4.28
CA ASP A 70 1.19 2.69 5.04
C ASP A 70 1.17 1.41 5.92
N LEU A 71 1.03 1.60 7.23
CA LEU A 71 0.84 0.53 8.21
C LEU A 71 0.21 1.11 9.48
N VAL A 72 -1.01 0.67 9.80
CA VAL A 72 -1.71 1.10 11.03
C VAL A 72 -0.93 0.65 12.27
N GLU A 73 -0.52 1.60 13.09
CA GLU A 73 0.09 1.41 14.39
C GLU A 73 -0.89 0.77 15.37
N GLN A 74 -0.35 -0.02 16.31
CA GLN A 74 -1.15 -0.56 17.39
C GLN A 74 -1.75 0.55 18.26
N GLY A 75 -3.07 0.64 18.27
CA GLY A 75 -3.85 1.61 19.03
C GLY A 75 -4.23 1.13 20.45
N PRO A 76 -4.90 2.00 21.23
CA PRO A 76 -5.33 1.68 22.60
C PRO A 76 -6.37 0.55 22.71
N ASP A 77 -7.07 0.23 21.62
CA ASP A 77 -8.02 -0.89 21.53
C ASP A 77 -7.31 -2.24 21.30
N GLY A 78 -5.97 -2.24 21.22
CA GLY A 78 -5.14 -3.41 21.01
C GLY A 78 -5.00 -3.82 19.54
N LYS A 79 -5.73 -3.18 18.63
CA LYS A 79 -5.69 -3.43 17.19
C LYS A 79 -4.63 -2.58 16.49
N GLY A 80 -4.25 -2.99 15.28
CA GLY A 80 -3.13 -2.44 14.54
C GLY A 80 -1.86 -3.24 14.75
N MET A 81 -0.80 -2.81 14.07
CA MET A 81 0.45 -3.53 13.93
C MET A 81 1.59 -2.79 14.62
N LYS A 82 2.46 -3.53 15.29
CA LYS A 82 3.69 -3.03 15.90
C LYS A 82 4.89 -3.51 15.11
N VAL A 83 5.68 -2.57 14.57
CA VAL A 83 6.96 -2.89 13.93
C VAL A 83 8.04 -3.18 14.96
N LEU A 84 8.65 -4.36 14.85
CA LEU A 84 9.69 -4.85 15.76
C LEU A 84 11.10 -4.55 15.26
N SER A 85 11.30 -4.59 13.94
CA SER A 85 12.59 -4.25 13.31
C SER A 85 12.42 -3.97 11.82
N VAL A 86 13.24 -3.07 11.28
CA VAL A 86 13.46 -2.89 9.85
C VAL A 86 14.93 -3.15 9.56
N THR A 87 15.22 -3.95 8.53
CA THR A 87 16.59 -4.29 8.12
C THR A 87 16.77 -4.22 6.60
N GLU A 88 17.98 -3.95 6.16
CA GLU A 88 18.45 -4.01 4.77
C GLU A 88 19.75 -4.82 4.78
N LEU A 89 19.84 -5.91 4.01
CA LEU A 89 21.01 -6.81 4.01
C LEU A 89 21.42 -7.25 5.43
N ASP A 90 20.43 -7.63 6.24
CA ASP A 90 20.56 -7.99 7.67
C ASP A 90 21.14 -6.88 8.57
N GLN A 91 21.30 -5.65 8.07
CA GLN A 91 21.71 -4.49 8.86
C GLN A 91 20.47 -3.69 9.31
N PRO A 92 20.41 -3.23 10.58
CA PRO A 92 19.33 -2.37 11.05
C PRO A 92 19.21 -1.09 10.23
N VAL A 93 17.96 -0.72 9.92
CA VAL A 93 17.61 0.56 9.27
C VAL A 93 16.75 1.36 10.24
N ASP A 94 17.01 2.66 10.32
CA ASP A 94 16.21 3.56 11.14
C ASP A 94 14.76 3.63 10.64
N TYR A 95 13.82 3.56 11.57
CA TYR A 95 12.41 3.71 11.28
C TYR A 95 11.65 4.37 12.43
N SER A 96 10.49 4.94 12.12
CA SER A 96 9.49 5.36 13.09
C SER A 96 8.10 4.98 12.59
N GLN A 97 7.23 4.59 13.52
CA GLN A 97 5.83 4.29 13.23
C GLN A 97 4.97 5.30 13.99
N GLU A 98 4.02 5.94 13.31
CA GLU A 98 3.09 6.89 13.89
C GLU A 98 1.76 6.85 13.13
N GLY A 99 0.68 6.56 13.84
CA GLY A 99 -0.66 6.53 13.25
C GLY A 99 -0.78 5.45 12.17
N GLU A 100 -0.92 5.85 10.90
CA GLU A 100 -1.01 4.91 9.76
C GLU A 100 0.28 4.85 8.94
N THR A 101 1.36 5.48 9.41
CA THR A 101 2.59 5.66 8.65
C THR A 101 3.77 4.95 9.31
N LEU A 102 4.51 4.18 8.50
CA LEU A 102 5.83 3.67 8.80
C LEU A 102 6.88 4.43 7.97
N LEU A 103 7.63 5.33 8.60
CA LEU A 103 8.75 6.04 7.99
C LEU A 103 10.02 5.18 8.10
N ILE A 104 10.73 4.96 6.99
CA ILE A 104 11.99 4.22 6.92
C ILE A 104 13.06 5.16 6.34
N SER A 105 14.25 5.18 6.96
CA SER A 105 15.36 6.07 6.57
C SER A 105 16.59 5.27 6.13
N PRO A 106 16.76 5.01 4.82
CA PRO A 106 17.88 4.24 4.28
C PRO A 106 19.23 4.87 4.64
N ARG A 107 20.23 4.04 4.93
CA ARG A 107 21.61 4.49 5.17
C ARG A 107 22.61 3.66 4.37
N PRO A 108 23.39 4.27 3.44
CA PRO A 108 23.29 5.66 3.00
C PRO A 108 21.95 5.95 2.34
N ALA A 109 21.61 7.24 2.18
CA ALA A 109 20.43 7.65 1.41
C ALA A 109 20.41 6.94 0.04
N ALA A 110 19.22 6.57 -0.42
CA ALA A 110 19.05 5.87 -1.68
C ALA A 110 19.28 6.83 -2.85
N LEU A 111 19.94 6.34 -3.90
CA LEU A 111 20.17 7.10 -5.12
C LEU A 111 19.16 6.73 -6.20
N ALA A 112 18.94 7.63 -7.16
CA ALA A 112 18.09 7.34 -8.31
C ALA A 112 18.64 6.14 -9.11
N GLY A 113 17.77 5.21 -9.45
CA GLY A 113 18.08 3.97 -10.16
C GLY A 113 18.47 2.80 -9.25
N GLU A 114 18.72 3.02 -7.96
CA GLU A 114 19.00 1.93 -7.02
C GLU A 114 17.78 1.06 -6.76
N GLU A 115 18.03 -0.22 -6.52
CA GLU A 115 17.04 -1.17 -6.03
C GLU A 115 17.48 -1.66 -4.65
N ARG A 116 16.59 -1.56 -3.67
CA ARG A 116 16.86 -1.99 -2.29
C ARG A 116 15.72 -2.84 -1.77
N THR A 117 16.04 -3.76 -0.86
CA THR A 117 15.06 -4.65 -0.24
C THR A 117 15.08 -4.45 1.27
N TYR A 118 13.91 -4.14 1.82
CA TYR A 118 13.72 -3.99 3.26
C TYR A 118 12.97 -5.18 3.83
N GLN A 119 13.48 -5.72 4.94
CA GLN A 119 12.83 -6.74 5.73
C GLN A 119 12.23 -6.11 6.99
N ILE A 120 10.92 -6.22 7.14
CA ILE A 120 10.14 -5.62 8.22
C ILE A 120 9.53 -6.75 9.04
N ARG A 121 9.96 -6.89 10.29
CA ARG A 121 9.33 -7.80 11.26
C ARG A 121 8.29 -7.02 12.03
N TYR A 122 7.08 -7.54 12.11
CA TYR A 122 5.98 -6.88 12.77
C TYR A 122 4.96 -7.89 13.28
N GLN A 123 4.14 -7.46 14.24
CA GLN A 123 3.10 -8.29 14.83
C GLN A 123 1.95 -7.41 15.31
N GLY A 124 0.74 -7.93 15.36
CA GLY A 124 -0.42 -7.22 15.90
C GLY A 124 -1.71 -7.97 15.68
N ILE A 125 -2.82 -7.35 16.07
CA ILE A 125 -4.16 -7.79 15.67
C ILE A 125 -4.59 -6.86 14.54
N PRO A 126 -4.85 -7.36 13.31
CA PRO A 126 -5.32 -6.53 12.20
C PRO A 126 -6.45 -5.57 12.62
N ALA A 127 -6.29 -4.29 12.32
CA ALA A 127 -7.35 -3.31 12.60
C ALA A 127 -8.58 -3.54 11.72
N ASP A 128 -8.33 -3.90 10.47
CA ASP A 128 -9.29 -4.26 9.43
C ASP A 128 -8.54 -5.04 8.31
N GLY A 129 -9.20 -5.31 7.17
CA GLY A 129 -8.59 -5.87 5.95
C GLY A 129 -8.34 -7.38 6.00
N LEU A 130 -7.92 -7.94 7.16
CA LEU A 130 -7.90 -9.38 7.38
C LEU A 130 -9.13 -9.80 8.19
N ILE A 131 -10.09 -10.44 7.52
CA ILE A 131 -11.31 -10.95 8.15
C ILE A 131 -10.97 -12.25 8.87
N ILE A 132 -10.94 -12.19 10.19
CA ILE A 132 -10.74 -13.32 11.08
C ILE A 132 -12.09 -13.69 11.70
N ALA A 133 -12.66 -14.81 11.28
CA ALA A 133 -14.01 -15.20 11.68
C ALA A 133 -14.21 -16.72 11.65
N ARG A 134 -15.37 -17.20 12.12
CA ARG A 134 -15.78 -18.61 11.94
C ARG A 134 -16.62 -18.76 10.68
N ASN A 135 -16.37 -19.82 9.91
CA ASN A 135 -17.22 -20.22 8.79
C ASN A 135 -18.56 -20.81 9.31
N LYS A 136 -19.46 -21.17 8.39
CA LYS A 136 -20.77 -21.76 8.73
C LYS A 136 -20.71 -23.12 9.45
N TYR A 137 -19.55 -23.77 9.47
CA TYR A 137 -19.30 -25.04 10.17
C TYR A 137 -18.62 -24.82 11.54
N GLY A 138 -18.30 -23.57 11.89
CA GLY A 138 -17.66 -23.22 13.15
C GLY A 138 -16.13 -23.18 13.08
N ASP A 139 -15.51 -23.51 11.95
CA ASP A 139 -14.04 -23.47 11.80
C ASP A 139 -13.56 -22.04 11.66
N ARG A 140 -12.42 -21.73 12.25
CA ARG A 140 -11.78 -20.43 12.13
C ARG A 140 -11.19 -20.24 10.74
N THR A 141 -11.29 -19.03 10.22
CA THR A 141 -10.91 -18.67 8.85
C THR A 141 -10.27 -17.29 8.83
N PHE A 142 -9.41 -17.09 7.81
CA PHE A 142 -8.69 -15.86 7.54
C PHE A 142 -8.93 -15.49 6.07
N PHE A 143 -9.46 -14.31 5.80
CA PHE A 143 -9.77 -13.86 4.46
C PHE A 143 -9.35 -12.40 4.26
N GLY A 144 -8.50 -12.15 3.27
CA GLY A 144 -8.04 -10.79 2.94
C GLY A 144 -9.07 -10.05 2.10
N ASP A 145 -9.69 -9.01 2.66
CA ASP A 145 -10.60 -8.07 2.01
C ASP A 145 -9.98 -6.68 2.01
N ASN A 146 -9.01 -6.49 1.11
CA ASN A 146 -8.15 -5.30 1.12
C ASN A 146 -8.70 -4.13 0.28
N TRP A 147 -9.82 -4.29 -0.42
CA TRP A 147 -10.31 -3.26 -1.33
C TRP A 147 -11.11 -2.17 -0.57
N PRO A 148 -10.99 -0.88 -0.97
CA PRO A 148 -10.04 -0.34 -1.95
C PRO A 148 -8.66 -0.02 -1.37
N ASN A 149 -8.56 0.13 -0.05
CA ASN A 149 -7.37 0.65 0.65
C ASN A 149 -7.32 0.11 2.09
N ARG A 150 -7.42 -1.22 2.26
CA ARG A 150 -7.47 -1.87 3.58
C ARG A 150 -6.29 -2.79 3.84
N ALA A 151 -5.33 -2.88 2.92
CA ALA A 151 -4.14 -3.72 3.10
C ALA A 151 -3.27 -3.18 4.24
N HIS A 152 -3.12 -1.85 4.35
CA HIS A 152 -2.28 -1.19 5.35
C HIS A 152 -2.69 -1.44 6.81
N HIS A 153 -3.87 -2.02 7.06
CA HIS A 153 -4.27 -2.44 8.40
C HIS A 153 -3.51 -3.66 8.93
N TRP A 154 -2.82 -4.40 8.06
CA TRP A 154 -2.11 -5.64 8.43
C TRP A 154 -0.91 -5.99 7.54
N LEU A 155 -0.66 -5.25 6.46
CA LEU A 155 0.49 -5.40 5.58
C LEU A 155 1.16 -4.03 5.37
N PRO A 156 2.48 -3.87 5.61
CA PRO A 156 3.17 -2.64 5.23
C PRO A 156 3.24 -2.54 3.70
N CYS A 157 2.59 -1.52 3.13
CA CYS A 157 2.55 -1.35 1.68
C CYS A 157 2.42 0.13 1.27
N VAL A 158 2.50 0.39 -0.03
CA VAL A 158 1.98 1.62 -0.62
C VAL A 158 0.54 1.32 -1.04
N ASP A 159 -0.42 1.63 -0.17
CA ASP A 159 -1.87 1.36 -0.36
C ASP A 159 -2.56 2.53 -1.10
#